data_AF-A0A0E3JVY6-F1
#
_entry.id   AF-A0A0E3JVY6-F1
#
_cell.length_a   1.000
_cell.length_b   1.000
_cell.length_c   1.000
_cell.angle_alpha   90.00
_cell.angle_beta   90.00
_cell.angle_gamma   90.00
#
_symmetry.space_group_name_H-M   'P 1'
#
loop_
_entity.id
_entity.type
_entity.pdbx_description
1 polymer ?
#
loop_
_entity_poly.entity_id
_entity_poly.type
_entity_poly.pdbx_seq_one_letter_code
_entity_poly.pdbx_strand_id
1 'polypeptide(L)'
;NNWAKGHYTEGAELVDNVLDVVRKEAEGCDCLQGFQLTHSLGGGTGSGMGTLLISKIREEYPDRIMASYSVVPSPKVSDTVVEPYNATLSVHQLVENTDETFCIDNEALYDICFRTLKLTNPTYGDLNHLVSVTMSGVTTCLRFPGQLNADLRKLAVNMVPFPRLHFFMPGFAP
;
A
#
# COMPACT_ATOMS: atom_id res chain seq x y z
N ASN A 1 7.30 -5.73 -16.70
CA ASN A 1 7.45 -4.55 -15.81
C ASN A 1 7.10 -3.26 -16.50
N ASN A 2 5.87 -3.13 -17.03
CA ASN A 2 5.42 -1.91 -17.69
C ASN A 2 4.08 -1.48 -17.09
N TRP A 3 4.05 -0.30 -16.47
CA TRP A 3 2.84 0.28 -15.88
C TRP A 3 1.71 0.43 -16.89
N ALA A 4 1.99 0.90 -18.12
CA ALA A 4 0.96 1.17 -19.11
C ALA A 4 0.21 -0.11 -19.54
N LYS A 5 0.91 -1.25 -19.63
CA LYS A 5 0.28 -2.54 -19.87
C LYS A 5 -0.62 -2.96 -18.71
N GLY A 6 -0.12 -2.82 -17.49
CA GLY A 6 -0.86 -3.16 -16.28
C GLY A 6 -2.07 -2.25 -16.05
N HIS A 7 -2.02 -0.99 -16.50
CA HIS A 7 -3.08 -0.01 -16.24
C HIS A 7 -4.12 0.08 -17.37
N TYR A 8 -3.69 0.03 -18.64
CA TYR A 8 -4.58 0.29 -19.77
C TYR A 8 -4.99 -0.95 -20.56
N THR A 9 -4.19 -2.03 -20.57
CA THR A 9 -4.46 -3.20 -21.42
C THR A 9 -4.79 -4.43 -20.58
N GLU A 10 -3.78 -5.07 -20.00
CA GLU A 10 -3.93 -6.38 -19.35
C GLU A 10 -4.71 -6.25 -18.03
N GLY A 11 -4.51 -5.16 -17.28
CA GLY A 11 -5.27 -4.93 -16.05
C GLY A 11 -6.72 -4.56 -16.30
N ALA A 12 -7.02 -3.86 -17.40
CA ALA A 12 -8.38 -3.50 -17.76
C ALA A 12 -9.25 -4.73 -18.10
N GLU A 13 -8.66 -5.78 -18.66
CA GLU A 13 -9.37 -7.04 -18.92
C GLU A 13 -9.67 -7.83 -17.64
N LEU A 14 -8.87 -7.63 -16.58
CA LEU A 14 -8.99 -8.37 -15.32
C LEU A 14 -9.72 -7.62 -14.22
N VAL A 15 -9.78 -6.28 -14.28
CA VAL A 15 -10.29 -5.44 -13.19
C VAL A 15 -11.75 -5.71 -12.87
N ASP A 16 -12.59 -5.94 -13.88
CA ASP A 16 -14.02 -6.17 -13.68
C ASP A 16 -14.27 -7.43 -12.84
N ASN A 17 -13.54 -8.52 -13.13
CA ASN A 17 -13.61 -9.75 -12.35
C ASN A 17 -13.17 -9.54 -10.89
N VAL A 18 -12.15 -8.71 -10.67
CA VAL A 18 -11.68 -8.39 -9.31
C VAL A 18 -12.69 -7.51 -8.58
N LEU A 19 -13.28 -6.53 -9.25
CA LEU A 19 -14.29 -5.63 -8.67
C LEU A 19 -15.55 -6.38 -8.28
N ASP A 20 -16.00 -7.36 -9.06
CA ASP A 20 -17.15 -8.19 -8.71
C ASP A 20 -16.92 -8.97 -7.41
N VAL A 21 -15.71 -9.51 -7.22
CA VAL A 21 -15.33 -10.16 -5.96
C VAL A 21 -15.28 -9.15 -4.81
N VAL A 22 -14.67 -7.99 -5.02
CA VAL A 22 -14.61 -6.92 -4.00
C VAL A 22 -16.00 -6.47 -3.59
N ARG A 23 -16.93 -6.32 -4.54
CA ARG A 23 -18.32 -5.95 -4.27
C ARG A 23 -19.02 -7.01 -3.42
N LYS A 24 -18.85 -8.29 -3.75
CA LYS A 24 -19.42 -9.39 -2.97
C LYS A 24 -18.92 -9.41 -1.53
N GLU A 25 -17.62 -9.20 -1.32
CA GLU A 25 -17.04 -9.12 0.03
C GLU A 25 -17.50 -7.86 0.79
N ALA A 26 -17.67 -6.73 0.09
CA ALA A 26 -18.20 -5.51 0.67
C ALA A 26 -19.66 -5.66 1.11
N GLU A 27 -20.51 -6.33 0.31
CA GLU A 27 -21.89 -6.67 0.66
C GLU A 27 -21.99 -7.66 1.82
N GLY A 28 -20.97 -8.49 2.03
CA GLY A 28 -20.87 -9.39 3.18
C GLY A 28 -20.59 -8.68 4.50
N CYS A 29 -20.21 -7.40 4.48
CA CYS A 29 -19.92 -6.61 5.66
C CYS A 29 -21.14 -5.78 6.10
N ASP A 30 -21.48 -5.78 7.39
CA ASP A 30 -22.55 -4.91 7.91
C ASP A 30 -22.25 -3.41 7.72
N CYS A 31 -20.98 -3.02 7.91
CA CYS A 31 -20.51 -1.66 7.67
C CYS A 31 -19.02 -1.65 7.33
N LEU A 32 -18.70 -1.53 6.04
CA LEU A 32 -17.33 -1.45 5.56
C LEU A 32 -16.66 -0.14 5.98
N GLN A 33 -15.48 -0.21 6.62
CA GLN A 33 -14.76 1.00 7.03
C GLN A 33 -13.88 1.59 5.92
N GLY A 34 -13.22 0.72 5.15
CA GLY A 34 -12.23 1.11 4.16
C GLY A 34 -11.55 -0.09 3.50
N PHE A 35 -10.62 0.20 2.61
CA PHE A 35 -9.84 -0.77 1.87
C PHE A 35 -8.35 -0.60 2.18
N GLN A 36 -7.64 -1.73 2.21
CA GLN A 36 -6.19 -1.77 2.34
C GLN A 36 -5.59 -2.46 1.12
N LEU A 37 -4.83 -1.73 0.31
CA LEU A 37 -4.12 -2.31 -0.83
C LEU A 37 -2.64 -2.48 -0.50
N THR A 38 -2.08 -3.66 -0.72
CA THR A 38 -0.63 -3.89 -0.66
C THR A 38 -0.11 -4.11 -2.08
N HIS A 39 0.84 -3.28 -2.53
CA HIS A 39 1.38 -3.35 -3.88
C HIS A 39 2.80 -2.79 -3.98
N SER A 40 3.50 -3.12 -5.07
CA SER A 40 4.81 -2.55 -5.38
C SER A 40 4.70 -1.48 -6.46
N LEU A 41 5.45 -0.39 -6.30
CA LEU A 41 5.50 0.71 -7.29
C LEU A 41 6.47 0.43 -8.43
N GLY A 42 7.48 -0.42 -8.20
CA GLY A 42 8.49 -0.75 -9.21
C GLY A 42 8.01 -1.74 -10.29
N GLY A 43 7.17 -2.71 -9.90
CA GLY A 43 6.71 -3.76 -10.81
C GLY A 43 5.52 -3.34 -11.66
N GLY A 44 5.40 -3.84 -12.90
CA GLY A 44 4.35 -3.39 -13.82
C GLY A 44 2.91 -3.73 -13.42
N THR A 45 2.70 -4.87 -12.75
CA THR A 45 1.38 -5.30 -12.28
C THR A 45 1.00 -4.58 -10.97
N GLY A 46 1.89 -4.60 -9.98
CA GLY A 46 1.66 -3.90 -8.71
C GLY A 46 1.44 -2.40 -8.93
N SER A 47 2.21 -1.81 -9.84
CA SER A 47 2.11 -0.39 -10.16
C SER A 47 0.86 -0.11 -11.00
N GLY A 48 0.70 -0.77 -12.16
CA GLY A 48 -0.36 -0.48 -13.13
C GLY A 48 -1.74 -0.96 -12.73
N MET A 49 -1.87 -2.26 -12.46
CA MET A 49 -3.14 -2.87 -12.06
C MET A 49 -3.55 -2.40 -10.66
N GLY A 50 -2.60 -2.26 -9.74
CA GLY A 50 -2.86 -1.73 -8.41
C GLY A 50 -3.46 -0.32 -8.44
N THR A 51 -2.89 0.60 -9.24
CA THR A 51 -3.45 1.95 -9.33
C THR A 51 -4.77 2.01 -10.10
N LEU A 52 -4.97 1.13 -11.09
CA LEU A 52 -6.27 1.01 -11.77
C LEU A 52 -7.37 0.60 -10.77
N LEU A 53 -7.08 -0.43 -9.96
CA LEU A 53 -8.02 -0.96 -8.97
C LEU A 53 -8.37 0.10 -7.92
N ILE A 54 -7.39 0.86 -7.41
CA ILE A 54 -7.65 1.95 -6.45
C ILE A 54 -8.62 2.97 -7.05
N SER A 55 -8.36 3.43 -8.28
CA SER A 55 -9.22 4.41 -8.96
C SER A 55 -10.66 3.89 -9.08
N LYS A 56 -10.84 2.63 -9.46
CA LYS A 56 -12.16 2.03 -9.61
C LYS A 56 -12.89 1.85 -8.27
N ILE A 57 -12.19 1.42 -7.23
CA ILE A 57 -12.78 1.32 -5.89
C ILE A 57 -13.17 2.71 -5.36
N ARG A 58 -12.37 3.75 -5.64
CA ARG A 58 -12.68 5.13 -5.26
C ARG A 58 -13.92 5.67 -5.97
N GLU A 59 -14.15 5.28 -7.22
CA GLU A 59 -15.37 5.60 -7.98
C GLU A 59 -16.62 4.96 -7.35
N GLU A 60 -16.57 3.68 -6.96
CA GLU A 60 -17.72 2.98 -6.36
C GLU A 60 -17.95 3.30 -4.88
N TYR A 61 -16.87 3.55 -4.12
CA TYR A 61 -16.89 3.73 -2.67
C TYR A 61 -16.19 5.03 -2.24
N PRO A 62 -16.68 6.22 -2.64
CA PRO A 62 -15.99 7.50 -2.43
C PRO A 62 -15.79 7.87 -0.96
N ASP A 63 -16.72 7.49 -0.07
CA ASP A 63 -16.69 7.88 1.35
C ASP A 63 -15.85 6.94 2.24
N ARG A 64 -15.32 5.86 1.66
CA ARG A 64 -14.54 4.84 2.39
C ARG A 64 -13.05 5.19 2.39
N ILE A 65 -12.39 4.92 3.52
CA ILE A 65 -10.95 5.16 3.63
C ILE A 65 -10.19 4.23 2.67
N MET A 66 -9.26 4.79 1.92
CA MET A 66 -8.36 4.05 1.04
C MET A 66 -6.93 4.15 1.54
N ALA A 67 -6.42 3.07 2.12
CA ALA A 67 -5.04 2.97 2.59
C ALA A 67 -4.21 2.10 1.65
N SER A 68 -3.03 2.57 1.25
CA SER A 68 -2.08 1.79 0.45
C SER A 68 -0.79 1.52 1.20
N TYR A 69 -0.31 0.28 1.17
CA TYR A 69 1.02 -0.12 1.59
C TYR A 69 1.85 -0.34 0.33
N SER A 70 2.68 0.64 0.02
CA SER A 70 3.35 0.77 -1.26
C SER A 70 4.85 0.56 -1.09
N VAL A 71 5.38 -0.49 -1.71
CA VAL A 71 6.83 -0.73 -1.74
C VAL A 71 7.45 0.20 -2.78
N VAL A 72 8.23 1.17 -2.31
CA VAL A 72 8.92 2.16 -3.17
C VAL A 72 10.20 1.53 -3.74
N PRO A 73 10.60 1.92 -4.97
CA PRO A 73 11.85 1.42 -5.55
C PRO A 73 13.05 1.98 -4.80
N SER A 74 14.10 1.17 -4.66
CA SER A 74 15.41 1.59 -4.13
C SER A 74 16.49 1.42 -5.20
N PRO A 75 17.43 2.37 -5.35
CA PRO A 75 18.50 2.29 -6.34
C PRO A 75 19.48 1.12 -6.13
N LYS A 76 19.63 0.59 -4.91
CA LYS A 76 20.58 -0.50 -4.62
C LYS A 76 19.99 -1.89 -4.77
N VAL A 77 18.66 -2.00 -4.68
CA VAL A 77 17.92 -3.28 -4.65
C VAL A 77 16.98 -3.39 -5.86
N SER A 78 17.06 -2.44 -6.80
CA SER A 78 16.25 -2.42 -8.01
C SER A 78 16.65 -3.55 -8.95
N ASP A 79 15.72 -4.45 -9.24
CA ASP A 79 15.90 -5.52 -10.24
C ASP A 79 15.56 -5.02 -11.66
N THR A 80 14.91 -3.85 -11.79
CA THR A 80 14.34 -3.42 -13.08
C THR A 80 14.64 -1.96 -13.44
N VAL A 81 15.21 -1.74 -14.63
CA VAL A 81 15.67 -0.41 -15.10
C VAL A 81 14.52 0.60 -15.25
N VAL A 82 13.29 0.12 -15.38
CA VAL A 82 12.08 0.92 -15.63
C VAL A 82 11.31 1.29 -14.35
N GLU A 83 11.82 0.96 -13.17
CA GLU A 83 11.18 1.30 -11.89
C GLU A 83 10.90 2.78 -11.70
N PRO A 84 11.83 3.71 -12.04
CA PRO A 84 11.56 5.13 -11.87
C PRO A 84 10.36 5.60 -12.70
N TYR A 85 10.18 5.03 -13.90
CA TYR A 85 9.03 5.33 -14.76
C TYR A 85 7.74 4.79 -14.15
N ASN A 86 7.73 3.52 -13.72
CA ASN A 86 6.55 2.90 -13.12
C ASN A 86 6.15 3.61 -11.83
N ALA A 87 7.11 3.95 -10.97
CA ALA A 87 6.86 4.66 -9.73
C ALA A 87 6.31 6.07 -9.97
N THR A 88 6.87 6.83 -10.92
CA THR A 88 6.39 8.18 -11.24
C THR A 88 4.93 8.16 -11.70
N LEU A 89 4.58 7.23 -12.59
CA LEU A 89 3.22 7.10 -13.12
C LEU A 89 2.24 6.63 -12.04
N SER A 90 2.65 5.67 -11.20
CA SER A 90 1.79 5.19 -10.13
C SER A 90 1.60 6.19 -9.00
N VAL A 91 2.64 6.92 -8.60
CA VAL A 91 2.52 7.94 -7.55
C VAL A 91 1.55 9.02 -7.96
N HIS A 92 1.52 9.42 -9.24
CA HIS A 92 0.52 10.38 -9.74
C HIS A 92 -0.92 9.92 -9.44
N GLN A 93 -1.23 8.64 -9.67
CA GLN A 93 -2.55 8.06 -9.39
C GLN A 93 -2.82 7.90 -7.88
N LEU A 94 -1.80 7.56 -7.09
CA LEU A 94 -1.95 7.45 -5.63
C LEU A 94 -2.25 8.81 -4.98
N VAL A 95 -1.61 9.89 -5.45
CA VAL A 95 -1.83 11.25 -4.90
C VAL A 95 -3.30 11.68 -4.96
N GLU A 96 -4.06 11.19 -5.95
CA GLU A 96 -5.45 11.61 -6.13
C GLU A 96 -6.45 10.64 -5.49
N ASN A 97 -6.12 9.35 -5.41
CA ASN A 97 -7.09 8.31 -5.08
C ASN A 97 -6.89 7.66 -3.70
N THR A 98 -5.76 7.84 -3.03
CA THR A 98 -5.54 7.31 -1.67
C THR A 98 -5.73 8.38 -0.60
N ASP A 99 -6.19 7.96 0.58
CA ASP A 99 -6.27 8.81 1.77
C ASP A 99 -5.00 8.68 2.62
N GLU A 100 -4.37 7.51 2.60
CA GLU A 100 -3.17 7.18 3.37
C GLU A 100 -2.25 6.30 2.52
N THR A 101 -0.99 6.69 2.37
CA THR A 101 0.00 5.85 1.66
C THR A 101 1.22 5.60 2.53
N PHE A 102 1.39 4.36 2.97
CA PHE A 102 2.54 3.90 3.73
C PHE A 102 3.66 3.49 2.77
N CYS A 103 4.72 4.30 2.70
CA CYS A 103 5.86 4.08 1.84
C CYS A 103 6.87 3.13 2.49
N ILE A 104 7.03 1.93 1.94
CA ILE A 104 7.96 0.91 2.45
C ILE A 104 9.18 0.85 1.54
N ASP A 105 10.37 1.10 2.09
CA ASP A 105 11.62 1.00 1.36
C ASP A 105 12.33 -0.32 1.67
N ASN A 106 12.57 -1.12 0.64
CA ASN A 106 13.30 -2.38 0.76
C ASN A 106 14.74 -2.17 1.25
N GLU A 107 15.43 -1.12 0.82
CA GLU A 107 16.81 -0.87 1.26
C GLU A 107 16.87 -0.57 2.76
N ALA A 108 15.95 0.24 3.26
CA ALA A 108 15.82 0.50 4.68
C ALA A 108 15.53 -0.79 5.47
N LEU A 109 14.66 -1.67 4.96
CA LEU A 109 14.38 -2.96 5.59
C LEU A 109 15.61 -3.88 5.59
N TYR A 110 16.36 -3.94 4.47
CA TYR A 110 17.62 -4.69 4.38
C TYR A 110 18.64 -4.17 5.39
N ASP A 111 18.80 -2.86 5.52
CA ASP A 111 19.68 -2.23 6.51
C ASP A 111 19.26 -2.56 7.95
N ILE A 112 17.95 -2.57 8.27
CA ILE A 112 17.43 -2.96 9.59
C ILE A 112 17.73 -4.43 9.88
N CYS A 113 17.46 -5.33 8.94
CA CYS A 113 17.74 -6.76 9.12
C CYS A 113 19.23 -7.03 9.34
N PHE A 114 20.09 -6.33 8.61
CA PHE A 114 21.54 -6.52 8.71
C PHE A 114 22.13 -5.88 9.98
N ARG A 115 21.81 -4.62 10.27
CA ARG A 115 22.42 -3.86 11.37
C ARG A 115 21.78 -4.15 12.73
N THR A 116 20.45 -4.20 12.78
CA THR A 116 19.70 -4.34 14.03
C THR A 116 19.46 -5.80 14.39
N LEU A 117 18.95 -6.60 13.44
CA LEU A 117 18.67 -8.02 13.67
C LEU A 117 19.91 -8.92 13.51
N LYS A 118 21.03 -8.37 13.03
CA LYS A 118 22.31 -9.07 12.84
C LYS A 118 22.18 -10.30 11.93
N LEU A 119 21.26 -10.27 10.98
CA LEU A 119 21.09 -11.33 9.98
C LEU A 119 22.16 -11.15 8.89
N THR A 120 22.97 -12.19 8.67
CA THR A 120 24.07 -12.14 7.69
C THR A 120 23.59 -12.13 6.25
N ASN A 121 22.49 -12.84 5.94
CA ASN A 121 21.87 -12.92 4.62
C ASN A 121 20.35 -12.75 4.76
N PRO A 122 19.85 -11.51 4.89
CA PRO A 122 18.41 -11.26 4.95
C PRO A 122 17.69 -11.75 3.70
N THR A 123 16.56 -12.42 3.89
CA THR A 123 15.71 -12.93 2.81
C THR A 123 14.43 -12.10 2.70
N TYR A 124 13.72 -12.20 1.56
CA TYR A 124 12.39 -11.58 1.43
C TYR A 124 11.39 -12.05 2.50
N GLY A 125 11.55 -13.25 3.06
CA GLY A 125 10.75 -13.71 4.19
C GLY A 125 10.93 -12.85 5.43
N ASP A 126 12.17 -12.46 5.73
CA ASP A 126 12.50 -11.61 6.88
C ASP A 126 11.96 -10.19 6.70
N LEU A 127 12.09 -9.64 5.48
CA LEU A 127 11.54 -8.33 5.13
C LEU A 127 10.01 -8.33 5.25
N ASN A 128 9.35 -9.34 4.68
CA ASN A 128 7.90 -9.47 4.74
C ASN A 128 7.41 -9.63 6.18
N HIS A 129 8.18 -10.29 7.05
CA HIS A 129 7.86 -10.39 8.47
C HIS A 129 7.84 -9.00 9.12
N LEU A 130 8.86 -8.16 8.90
CA LEU A 130 8.89 -6.79 9.43
C LEU A 130 7.74 -5.92 8.91
N VAL A 131 7.44 -6.01 7.61
CA VAL A 131 6.31 -5.29 7.01
C VAL A 131 4.99 -5.72 7.64
N SER A 132 4.78 -7.04 7.82
CA SER A 132 3.56 -7.58 8.41
C SER A 132 3.35 -7.12 9.86
N VAL A 133 4.43 -7.01 10.65
CA VAL A 133 4.38 -6.50 12.02
C VAL A 133 3.97 -5.03 12.03
N THR A 134 4.49 -4.23 11.09
CA THR A 134 4.13 -2.82 10.97
C THR A 134 2.65 -2.65 10.59
N MET A 135 2.17 -3.39 9.59
CA MET A 135 0.76 -3.38 9.18
C MET A 135 -0.18 -3.84 10.31
N SER A 136 0.25 -4.85 11.07
CA SER A 136 -0.45 -5.32 12.27
C SER A 136 -0.53 -4.20 13.31
N GLY A 137 0.56 -3.47 13.56
CA GLY A 137 0.60 -2.33 14.47
C GLY A 137 -0.43 -1.26 14.11
N VAL A 138 -0.46 -0.82 12.85
CA VAL A 138 -1.41 0.21 12.36
C VAL A 138 -2.87 -0.21 12.58
N THR A 139 -3.18 -1.49 12.38
CA THR A 139 -4.56 -2.02 12.49
C THR A 139 -4.90 -2.58 13.88
N THR A 140 -4.03 -2.43 14.88
CA THR A 140 -4.24 -3.04 16.20
C THR A 140 -5.49 -2.48 16.89
N CYS A 141 -5.71 -1.16 16.79
CA CYS A 141 -6.88 -0.49 17.39
C CYS A 141 -8.23 -0.91 16.80
N LEU A 142 -8.23 -1.52 15.60
CA LEU A 142 -9.45 -2.07 14.98
C LEU A 142 -9.76 -3.48 15.47
N ARG A 143 -8.74 -4.25 15.85
CA ARG A 143 -8.84 -5.67 16.17
C ARG A 143 -8.95 -5.96 17.66
N PHE A 144 -8.41 -5.07 18.49
CA PHE A 144 -8.34 -5.25 19.94
C PHE A 144 -8.84 -4.01 20.69
N PRO A 145 -9.49 -4.20 21.85
CA PRO A 145 -9.90 -3.07 22.69
C PRO A 145 -8.68 -2.38 23.31
N GLY A 146 -8.59 -1.07 23.16
CA GLY A 146 -7.62 -0.21 23.85
C GLY A 146 -8.30 0.89 24.65
N GLN A 147 -7.58 1.46 25.61
CA GLN A 147 -8.04 2.63 26.37
C GLN A 147 -8.11 3.90 25.51
N LEU A 148 -7.20 4.02 24.54
CA LEU A 148 -7.16 5.12 23.57
C LEU A 148 -7.08 4.52 22.16
N ASN A 149 -8.23 4.44 21.48
CA ASN A 149 -8.30 3.88 20.13
C ASN A 149 -8.10 4.97 19.07
N ALA A 150 -7.36 4.62 18.03
CA ALA A 150 -7.23 5.37 16.79
C ALA A 150 -7.59 4.45 15.62
N ASP A 151 -8.76 4.68 15.01
CA ASP A 151 -9.12 4.03 13.75
C ASP A 151 -8.34 4.68 12.59
N LEU A 152 -8.39 4.05 11.41
CA LEU A 152 -7.73 4.58 10.21
C LEU A 152 -8.22 6.00 9.90
N ARG A 153 -9.52 6.27 10.07
CA ARG A 153 -10.06 7.62 9.83
C ARG A 153 -9.47 8.67 10.77
N LYS A 154 -9.32 8.37 12.06
CA LYS A 154 -8.68 9.28 13.02
C LYS A 154 -7.19 9.43 12.76
N LEU A 155 -6.51 8.41 12.23
CA LEU A 155 -5.13 8.53 11.79
C LEU A 155 -5.02 9.53 10.63
N ALA A 156 -5.82 9.36 9.58
CA ALA A 156 -5.89 10.29 8.46
C ALA A 156 -6.17 11.73 8.91
N VAL A 157 -7.20 11.95 9.73
CA VAL A 157 -7.59 13.30 10.19
C VAL A 157 -6.49 14.00 10.99
N ASN A 158 -5.74 13.26 11.80
CA ASN A 158 -4.70 13.86 12.64
C ASN A 158 -3.36 14.06 11.93
N MET A 159 -3.02 13.18 10.98
CA MET A 159 -1.70 13.12 10.36
C MET A 159 -1.66 13.71 8.94
N VAL A 160 -2.80 13.91 8.28
CA VAL A 160 -2.90 14.48 6.93
C VAL A 160 -3.44 15.91 7.00
N PRO A 161 -2.55 16.93 7.10
CA PRO A 161 -3.00 18.32 7.16
C PRO A 161 -3.49 18.86 5.82
N PHE A 162 -3.02 18.28 4.71
CA PHE A 162 -3.37 18.70 3.35
C PHE A 162 -3.67 17.47 2.47
N PRO A 163 -4.68 17.53 1.58
CA PRO A 163 -5.14 16.36 0.82
C PRO A 163 -4.10 15.66 -0.06
N ARG A 164 -3.00 16.33 -0.43
CA ARG A 164 -1.93 15.76 -1.27
C ARG A 164 -0.69 15.33 -0.47
N LEU A 165 -0.68 15.57 0.83
CA LEU A 165 0.44 15.30 1.73
C LEU A 165 0.07 14.19 2.72
N HIS A 166 -0.23 13.02 2.15
CA HIS A 166 -0.73 11.83 2.86
C HIS A 166 0.21 10.62 2.77
N PHE A 167 1.49 10.87 2.52
CA PHE A 167 2.53 9.84 2.50
C PHE A 167 3.15 9.67 3.88
N PHE A 168 3.01 8.47 4.44
CA PHE A 168 3.56 8.08 5.72
C PHE A 168 4.82 7.24 5.55
N MET A 169 5.76 7.44 6.45
CA MET A 169 6.93 6.59 6.61
C MET A 169 6.70 5.67 7.81
N PRO A 170 6.44 4.37 7.60
CA PRO A 170 6.27 3.42 8.69
C PRO A 170 7.60 3.18 9.41
N GLY A 171 7.52 2.99 10.72
CA GLY A 171 8.65 2.62 11.56
C GLY A 171 8.21 1.63 12.63
N PHE A 172 9.10 0.70 12.96
CA PHE A 172 8.91 -0.26 14.02
C PHE A 172 10.12 -0.24 14.96
N ALA A 173 9.84 -0.16 16.26
CA ALA A 173 10.82 -0.19 17.34
C ALA A 173 10.46 -1.36 18.28
N PRO A 174 11.46 -1.96 18.93
CA PRO A 174 12.10 -1.33 20.09
C PRO A 174 13.38 -0.55 19.77
#